data_AF-A0AAU8CH43-F1
#
_entry.id   AF-A0AAU8CH43-F1
#
_cell.length_a   1.000
_cell.length_b   1.000
_cell.length_c   1.000
_cell.angle_alpha   90.00
_cell.angle_beta   90.00
_cell.angle_gamma   90.00
#
_symmetry.space_group_name_H-M   'P 1'
#
loop_
_entity.id
_entity.type
_entity.pdbx_description
1 polymer ?
#
loop_
_entity_poly.entity_id
_entity_poly.type
_entity_poly.pdbx_seq_one_letter_code
_entity_poly.pdbx_strand_id
1 'polypeptide(L)'
;MIQTARRSSPYDETLNNAGVEERREWSRTVVGQLRERDLLAEGNTLVIHAGKAYYEELLPLLHDEPVDVGIPTEGLRMGETLSWYNERI
;
A
#
# COMPACT_ATOMS: atom_id res chain seq x y z
N MET A 1 23.33 -22.55 -2.61
CA MET A 1 22.29 -21.97 -1.74
C MET A 1 21.90 -20.64 -2.37
N ILE A 2 20.88 -20.65 -3.24
CA ILE A 2 20.47 -19.45 -3.98
C ILE A 2 19.48 -18.69 -3.09
N GLN A 3 19.89 -17.52 -2.62
CA GLN A 3 19.00 -16.55 -1.98
C GLN A 3 18.05 -16.01 -3.05
N THR A 4 16.78 -16.40 -3.00
CA THR A 4 15.74 -15.76 -3.80
C THR A 4 15.39 -14.42 -3.17
N ALA A 5 16.20 -13.40 -3.42
CA ALA A 5 15.76 -12.02 -3.26
C ALA A 5 14.76 -11.75 -4.39
N ARG A 6 13.47 -11.93 -4.10
CA ARG A 6 12.39 -11.55 -5.02
C ARG A 6 12.40 -10.02 -5.13
N ARG A 7 13.19 -9.53 -6.09
CA ARG A 7 13.22 -8.13 -6.53
C ARG A 7 11.78 -7.70 -6.84
N SER A 8 11.22 -6.79 -6.05
CA SER A 8 10.02 -6.08 -6.45
C SER A 8 10.37 -5.34 -7.75
N SER A 9 9.62 -5.64 -8.81
CA SER A 9 9.78 -5.05 -10.14
C SER A 9 9.61 -3.51 -10.08
N PRO A 10 9.95 -2.77 -11.15
CA PRO A 10 9.92 -1.30 -11.22
C PRO A 10 8.50 -0.69 -11.24
N TYR A 11 7.56 -1.28 -10.51
CA TYR A 11 6.17 -0.85 -10.39
C TYR A 11 6.01 0.37 -9.48
N ASP A 12 6.97 0.61 -8.59
CA ASP A 12 6.87 1.72 -7.64
C ASP A 12 7.11 3.11 -8.28
N GLU A 13 8.04 3.20 -9.24
CA GLU A 13 8.22 4.44 -10.01
C GLU A 13 7.06 4.72 -10.97
N THR A 14 6.28 3.69 -11.35
CA THR A 14 5.19 3.83 -12.31
C THR A 14 4.01 4.56 -11.69
N LEU A 15 3.60 4.24 -10.46
CA LEU A 15 2.45 4.90 -9.81
C LEU A 15 2.69 6.37 -9.49
N ASN A 16 3.91 6.76 -9.13
CA ASN A 16 4.21 8.18 -8.86
C ASN A 16 4.12 9.06 -10.12
N ASN A 17 4.31 8.46 -11.31
CA ASN A 17 4.21 9.15 -12.59
C ASN A 17 2.93 8.80 -13.38
N ALA A 18 2.12 7.87 -12.87
CA ALA A 18 0.92 7.38 -13.51
C ALA A 18 -0.21 8.40 -13.46
N GLY A 19 -1.03 8.40 -14.51
CA GLY A 19 -2.27 9.18 -14.53
C GLY A 19 -3.26 8.70 -13.46
N VAL A 20 -4.23 9.55 -13.09
CA VAL A 20 -5.29 9.19 -12.13
C VAL A 20 -6.00 7.88 -12.52
N GLU A 21 -6.29 7.68 -13.80
CA GLU A 21 -7.01 6.49 -14.26
C GLU A 21 -6.17 5.21 -14.15
N GLU A 22 -4.87 5.26 -14.44
CA GLU A 22 -3.96 4.12 -14.27
C GLU A 22 -3.84 3.75 -12.78
N ARG A 23 -3.80 4.73 -11.89
CA ARG A 23 -3.76 4.50 -10.43
C ARG A 23 -5.05 3.86 -9.93
N ARG A 24 -6.19 4.20 -10.51
CA ARG A 24 -7.49 3.56 -10.23
C ARG A 24 -7.55 2.12 -10.73
N GLU A 25 -7.08 1.87 -11.95
CA GLU A 25 -6.99 0.51 -12.48
C GLU A 25 -6.09 -0.36 -11.61
N TRP A 26 -4.89 0.14 -11.29
CA TRP A 26 -3.98 -0.54 -10.38
C TRP A 26 -4.63 -0.83 -9.02
N SER A 27 -5.32 0.16 -8.43
CA SER A 27 -5.99 0.00 -7.13
C SER A 27 -7.06 -1.09 -7.18
N ARG A 28 -7.87 -1.13 -8.25
CA ARG A 28 -8.86 -2.20 -8.47
C ARG A 28 -8.21 -3.57 -8.58
N THR A 29 -7.10 -3.69 -9.30
CA THR A 29 -6.35 -4.94 -9.41
C THR A 29 -5.84 -5.41 -8.04
N VAL A 30 -5.27 -4.52 -7.25
CA VAL A 30 -4.74 -4.86 -5.92
C VAL A 30 -5.86 -5.33 -4.99
N VAL A 31 -6.97 -4.60 -4.90
CA VAL A 31 -8.11 -5.01 -4.06
C VAL A 31 -8.68 -6.36 -4.51
N GLY A 32 -8.78 -6.60 -5.82
CA GLY A 32 -9.19 -7.91 -6.34
C GLY A 32 -8.28 -9.05 -5.86
N GLN A 33 -6.97 -8.86 -5.91
CA GLN A 33 -6.00 -9.86 -5.43
C GLN A 33 -6.05 -10.07 -3.91
N LEU A 34 -6.38 -9.03 -3.13
CA LEU A 34 -6.56 -9.14 -1.68
C LEU A 34 -7.83 -9.91 -1.33
N ARG A 35 -8.94 -9.65 -2.05
CA ARG A 35 -10.20 -10.39 -1.92
C ARG A 35 -10.04 -11.87 -2.27
N GLU A 36 -9.37 -12.17 -3.38
CA GLU A 36 -9.12 -13.55 -3.82
C GLU A 36 -8.34 -14.38 -2.78
N ARG A 37 -7.59 -13.72 -1.91
CA ARG A 37 -6.79 -14.35 -0.86
C ARG A 37 -7.42 -14.27 0.52
N ASP A 38 -8.65 -13.78 0.62
CA ASP A 38 -9.38 -13.60 1.89
C ASP A 38 -8.62 -12.70 2.89
N LEU A 39 -7.88 -11.71 2.38
CA LEU A 39 -7.07 -10.80 3.20
C LEU A 39 -7.87 -9.58 3.69
N LEU A 40 -9.02 -9.30 3.08
CA LEU A 40 -9.93 -8.21 3.46
C LEU A 40 -11.02 -8.69 4.42
N ALA A 41 -10.60 -9.36 5.50
CA ALA A 41 -11.49 -9.99 6.47
C ALA A 41 -11.39 -9.29 7.84
N GLU A 42 -12.45 -9.44 8.64
CA GLU A 42 -12.51 -8.88 9.98
C GLU A 42 -11.35 -9.38 10.85
N GLY A 43 -10.71 -8.46 11.57
CA GLY A 43 -9.54 -8.74 12.40
C GLY A 43 -8.21 -8.69 11.65
N ASN A 44 -8.21 -8.51 10.32
CA ASN A 44 -7.00 -8.20 9.57
C ASN A 44 -6.74 -6.69 9.54
N THR A 45 -5.47 -6.33 9.55
CA THR A 45 -5.01 -4.95 9.36
C THR A 45 -4.12 -4.85 8.13
N LEU A 46 -4.56 -4.08 7.14
CA LEU A 46 -3.76 -3.72 5.98
C LEU A 46 -2.91 -2.49 6.32
N VAL A 47 -1.59 -2.69 6.42
CA VAL A 47 -0.65 -1.60 6.69
C VAL A 47 0.02 -1.14 5.40
N ILE A 48 -0.19 0.13 5.03
CA ILE A 48 0.36 0.72 3.81
C ILE A 48 1.59 1.58 4.17
N HIS A 49 2.76 1.16 3.71
CA HIS A 49 4.03 1.88 3.89
C HIS A 49 4.42 2.78 2.70
N ALA A 50 3.48 3.00 1.77
CA ALA A 50 3.70 3.73 0.54
C ALA A 50 3.18 5.19 0.62
N GLY A 51 3.65 6.03 -0.31
CA GLY A 51 3.22 7.42 -0.40
C GLY A 51 1.76 7.57 -0.86
N LYS A 52 1.24 8.80 -0.75
CA LYS A 52 -0.16 9.14 -1.02
C LYS A 52 -0.71 8.63 -2.36
N ALA A 53 0.10 8.67 -3.41
CA ALA A 53 -0.29 8.22 -4.75
C ALA A 53 -0.76 6.76 -4.80
N TYR A 54 -0.40 5.94 -3.81
CA TYR A 54 -0.78 4.54 -3.72
C TYR A 54 -2.09 4.35 -2.98
N TYR A 55 -2.25 5.01 -1.83
CA TYR A 55 -3.41 4.77 -1.00
C TYR A 55 -4.63 5.63 -1.36
N GLU A 56 -4.46 6.76 -2.06
CA GLU A 56 -5.57 7.68 -2.31
C GLU A 56 -6.69 7.09 -3.17
N GLU A 57 -6.37 6.22 -4.13
CA GLU A 57 -7.37 5.51 -4.94
C GLU A 57 -7.70 4.11 -4.39
N LEU A 58 -6.89 3.58 -3.45
CA LEU A 58 -7.17 2.31 -2.75
C LEU A 58 -8.20 2.48 -1.64
N LEU A 59 -8.08 3.52 -0.81
CA LEU A 59 -8.95 3.74 0.35
C LEU A 59 -10.44 3.72 0.01
N PRO A 60 -10.92 4.37 -1.07
CA PRO A 60 -12.34 4.30 -1.45
C PRO A 60 -12.83 2.87 -1.76
N LEU A 61 -11.95 1.99 -2.25
CA LEU A 61 -12.30 0.61 -2.59
C LEU A 61 -12.34 -0.31 -1.35
N LEU A 62 -11.68 0.09 -0.27
CA LEU A 62 -11.60 -0.65 0.99
C LEU A 62 -12.64 -0.19 2.01
N HIS A 63 -13.34 0.92 1.77
CA HIS A 63 -14.33 1.49 2.69
C HIS A 63 -15.43 0.50 3.09
N ASP A 64 -15.88 -0.33 2.15
CA ASP A 64 -16.95 -1.29 2.37
C ASP A 64 -16.44 -2.69 2.79
N GLU A 65 -15.12 -2.84 2.92
CA GLU A 65 -14.49 -4.10 3.33
C GLU A 65 -14.32 -4.15 4.85
N PRO A 66 -14.50 -5.32 5.48
CA PRO A 66 -14.36 -5.48 6.92
C PRO A 66 -12.89 -5.57 7.33
N VAL A 67 -12.03 -4.65 6.86
CA VAL A 67 -10.58 -4.65 7.13
C VAL A 67 -10.15 -3.32 7.73
N ASP A 68 -9.24 -3.37 8.71
CA ASP A 68 -8.63 -2.15 9.24
C ASP A 68 -7.51 -1.68 8.31
N VAL A 69 -7.42 -0.38 8.05
CA VAL A 69 -6.33 0.21 7.25
C VAL A 69 -5.47 1.12 8.11
N GLY A 70 -4.16 0.85 8.14
CA GLY A 70 -3.18 1.67 8.84
C GLY A 70 -2.17 2.27 7.86
N ILE A 71 -1.92 3.57 7.97
CA ILE A 71 -0.89 4.26 7.20
C ILE A 71 0.07 4.91 8.22
N PRO A 72 1.15 4.23 8.64
CA PRO A 72 1.98 4.67 9.76
C PRO A 72 2.68 6.01 9.55
N THR A 73 2.80 6.42 8.28
CA THR A 73 3.46 7.65 7.87
C THR A 73 2.48 8.74 7.46
N GLU A 74 1.17 8.50 7.57
CA GLU A 74 0.16 9.51 7.26
C GLU A 74 0.27 10.69 8.23
N GLY A 75 0.35 11.90 7.66
CA GLY A 75 0.48 13.13 8.44
C GLY A 75 1.88 13.42 8.98
N LEU A 76 2.85 12.51 8.83
CA LEU A 76 4.25 12.75 9.22
C LEU A 76 4.97 13.63 8.18
N ARG A 77 5.73 14.62 8.65
CA ARG A 77 6.70 15.34 7.82
C ARG A 77 7.86 14.42 7.46
N MET A 78 8.59 14.72 6.38
CA MET A 78 9.73 13.89 5.91
C MET A 78 10.73 13.52 7.02
N GLY A 79 11.03 14.43 7.96
CA GLY A 79 11.91 14.14 9.10
C GLY A 79 11.31 13.18 10.13
N GLU A 80 9.99 13.24 10.35
CA GLU A 80 9.26 12.37 11.27
C GLU A 80 9.11 10.96 10.69
N THR A 81 8.88 10.85 9.37
CA THR A 81 8.91 9.58 8.65
C THR A 81 10.27 8.89 8.76
N LEU A 82 11.37 9.64 8.60
CA LEU A 82 12.73 9.11 8.76
C LEU A 82 13.00 8.65 10.20
N SER A 83 12.55 9.41 11.21
CA SER A 83 12.64 9.01 12.62
C SER A 83 11.86 7.72 12.88
N TRP A 84 10.64 7.60 12.35
CA TRP A 84 9.79 6.42 12.49
C TRP A 84 10.46 5.15 11.95
N TYR A 85 11.16 5.24 10.81
CA TYR A 85 11.92 4.11 10.26
C TYR A 85 13.15 3.79 11.11
N ASN A 86 13.90 4.79 11.57
CA ASN A 86 15.12 4.58 12.37
C ASN A 86 14.85 3.94 13.74
N GLU A 87 13.69 4.19 14.36
CA GLU A 87 13.33 3.62 15.66
C GLU A 87 12.95 2.12 15.60
N ARG A 88 12.81 1.56 14.39
CA ARG A 88 12.35 0.17 14.16
C ARG A 88 13.40 -0.71 13.46
N ILE A 89 14.64 -0.22 13.31
CA ILE A 89 15.80 -0.96 12.76
C ILE A 89 16.76 -1.32 13.90
#